data_AF-A0A821MIS4-F1
#
_entry.id   AF-A0A821MIS4-F1
#
_cell.length_a   1.000
_cell.length_b   1.000
_cell.length_c   1.000
_cell.angle_alpha   90.00
_cell.angle_beta   90.00
_cell.angle_gamma   90.00
#
_symmetry.space_group_name_H-M   'P 1'
#
loop_
_entity.id
_entity.type
_entity.pdbx_description
1 polymer ?
#
loop_
_entity_poly.entity_id
_entity_poly.type
_entity_poly.pdbx_seq_one_letter_code
_entity_poly.pdbx_strand_id
1 'polypeptide(L)'
;MIDIAAINSMTLWLSQYPEWNQRKSNTRRIFLSQLSTALTAPQNQRRSQESRLMPKVKLALLSLGYQVPLGTVKDLHVNTHTNRIKRRCYLCPAKPGRKVRQICDNFGQN
;
A
#
# COMPACT_ATOMS: atom_id res chain seq x y z
N MET A 1 -2.11 8.57 -29.97
CA MET A 1 -1.52 7.25 -30.28
C MET A 1 -1.90 6.17 -29.28
N ILE A 2 -1.78 6.38 -27.96
CA ILE A 2 -2.08 5.36 -26.94
C ILE A 2 -3.53 4.86 -27.00
N ASP A 3 -4.51 5.76 -27.18
CA ASP A 3 -5.92 5.36 -27.24
C ASP A 3 -6.23 4.44 -28.42
N ILE A 4 -5.65 4.72 -29.58
CA ILE A 4 -5.80 3.90 -30.79
C ILE A 4 -5.17 2.52 -30.57
N ALA A 5 -3.96 2.46 -30.00
CA ALA A 5 -3.30 1.20 -29.68
C ALA A 5 -4.11 0.37 -28.67
N ALA A 6 -4.68 1.01 -27.65
CA ALA A 6 -5.50 0.35 -26.65
C ALA A 6 -6.78 -0.25 -27.24
N ILE A 7 -7.48 0.50 -28.10
CA ILE A 7 -8.67 0.00 -28.81
C ILE A 7 -8.29 -1.17 -29.73
N ASN A 8 -7.24 -1.02 -30.53
CA ASN A 8 -6.81 -2.07 -31.46
C ASN A 8 -6.41 -3.36 -30.74
N SER A 9 -5.64 -3.26 -29.65
CA SER A 9 -5.25 -4.41 -28.84
C SER A 9 -6.47 -5.11 -28.20
N MET A 10 -7.47 -4.35 -27.76
CA MET A 10 -8.72 -4.90 -27.23
C MET A 10 -9.51 -5.64 -28.32
N THR A 11 -9.61 -5.08 -29.52
CA THR A 11 -10.30 -5.72 -30.64
C THR A 11 -9.63 -7.04 -31.01
N LEU A 12 -8.30 -7.06 -31.11
CA LEU A 12 -7.54 -8.29 -31.35
C LEU A 12 -7.77 -9.32 -30.23
N TRP A 13 -7.73 -8.90 -28.96
CA TRP A 13 -8.00 -9.78 -27.83
C TRP A 13 -9.41 -10.41 -27.90
N LEU A 14 -10.43 -9.60 -28.16
CA LEU A 14 -11.82 -10.07 -28.25
C LEU A 14 -12.06 -10.95 -29.48
N SER A 15 -11.33 -10.73 -30.58
CA SER A 15 -11.40 -11.63 -31.74
C SER A 15 -10.83 -13.01 -31.44
N GLN A 16 -9.81 -13.10 -30.59
CA GLN A 16 -9.19 -14.35 -30.19
C GLN A 16 -9.95 -15.05 -29.06
N TYR A 17 -10.57 -14.27 -28.16
CA TYR A 17 -11.27 -14.76 -26.97
C TYR A 17 -12.68 -14.14 -26.86
N PRO A 18 -13.62 -14.52 -27.74
CA PRO A 18 -14.94 -13.89 -27.81
C PRO A 18 -15.81 -14.11 -26.56
N GLU A 19 -15.60 -15.22 -25.85
CA GLU A 19 -16.31 -15.56 -24.60
C GLU A 19 -15.84 -14.71 -23.40
N TRP A 20 -14.69 -14.03 -23.52
CA TRP A 20 -14.08 -13.29 -22.42
C TRP A 20 -14.94 -12.07 -22.05
N ASN A 21 -15.54 -12.08 -20.87
CA ASN A 21 -16.38 -11.01 -20.33
C ASN A 21 -17.58 -10.61 -21.20
N GLN A 22 -18.10 -11.51 -22.05
CA GLN A 22 -19.18 -11.25 -22.99
C GLN A 22 -20.47 -10.68 -22.35
N ARG A 23 -20.74 -11.03 -21.08
CA ARG A 23 -21.94 -10.60 -20.33
C ARG A 23 -21.79 -9.26 -19.59
N LYS A 24 -20.61 -8.61 -19.66
CA LYS A 24 -20.32 -7.38 -18.92
C LYS A 24 -20.44 -6.17 -19.83
N SER A 25 -21.15 -5.14 -19.40
CA SER A 25 -21.26 -3.87 -20.13
C SER A 25 -19.99 -3.02 -20.08
N ASN A 26 -19.07 -3.33 -19.15
CA ASN A 26 -17.84 -2.57 -18.89
C ASN A 26 -16.57 -3.26 -19.41
N THR A 27 -16.67 -4.09 -20.46
CA THR A 27 -15.56 -4.87 -21.03
C THR A 27 -14.32 -4.04 -21.33
N ARG A 28 -14.48 -2.84 -21.91
CA ARG A 28 -13.35 -1.92 -22.16
C ARG A 28 -12.62 -1.54 -20.88
N ARG A 29 -13.36 -1.20 -19.83
CA ARG A 29 -12.76 -0.83 -18.53
C ARG A 29 -12.02 -2.00 -17.91
N ILE A 30 -12.60 -3.20 -17.98
CA ILE A 30 -11.96 -4.43 -17.46
C ILE A 30 -10.66 -4.71 -18.23
N PHE A 31 -10.70 -4.65 -19.56
CA PHE A 31 -9.54 -4.88 -20.41
C PHE A 31 -8.40 -3.92 -20.07
N LEU A 32 -8.69 -2.62 -19.99
CA LEU A 32 -7.68 -1.61 -19.64
C LEU A 32 -7.13 -1.79 -18.22
N SER A 33 -7.97 -2.19 -17.26
CA SER A 33 -7.53 -2.46 -15.88
C SER A 33 -6.57 -3.65 -15.83
N GLN A 34 -6.85 -4.72 -16.58
CA GLN A 34 -5.98 -5.88 -16.63
C GLN A 34 -4.69 -5.59 -17.40
N LEU A 35 -4.80 -4.90 -18.54
CA LEU A 35 -3.66 -4.48 -19.35
C LEU A 35 -2.71 -3.59 -18.54
N SER A 36 -3.23 -2.58 -17.84
CA SER A 36 -2.39 -1.70 -17.00
C SER A 36 -1.71 -2.45 -15.85
N THR A 37 -2.41 -3.40 -15.23
CA THR A 37 -1.83 -4.25 -14.19
C THR A 37 -0.69 -5.11 -14.76
N ALA A 38 -0.90 -5.76 -15.91
CA ALA A 38 0.11 -6.58 -16.56
C ALA A 38 1.35 -5.77 -16.98
N LEU A 39 1.14 -4.57 -17.55
CA LEU A 39 2.23 -3.70 -17.97
C LEU A 39 3.05 -3.14 -16.79
N THR A 40 2.40 -2.88 -15.65
CA THR A 40 3.07 -2.29 -14.48
C THR A 40 3.70 -3.33 -13.56
N ALA A 41 3.25 -4.59 -13.59
CA ALA A 41 3.79 -5.68 -12.78
C ALA A 41 5.33 -5.77 -12.75
N PRO A 42 6.06 -5.81 -13.89
CA PRO A 42 7.52 -5.90 -13.86
C PRO A 42 8.20 -4.66 -13.27
N GLN A 43 7.56 -3.50 -13.36
CA GLN A 43 8.08 -2.26 -12.78
C GLN A 43 7.81 -2.20 -11.28
N ASN A 44 6.63 -2.64 -10.85
CA ASN A 44 6.27 -2.75 -9.44
C ASN A 44 7.14 -3.76 -8.71
N GLN A 45 7.46 -4.90 -9.36
CA GLN A 45 8.40 -5.89 -8.83
C GLN A 45 9.81 -5.29 -8.64
N ARG A 46 10.32 -4.56 -9.64
CA ARG A 46 11.62 -3.87 -9.51
C ARG A 46 11.61 -2.84 -8.39
N ARG A 47 10.54 -2.04 -8.32
CA ARG A 47 10.36 -1.04 -7.26
C ARG A 47 10.28 -1.69 -5.88
N SER A 48 9.65 -2.85 -5.74
CA SER A 48 9.52 -3.51 -4.44
C SER A 48 10.87 -3.84 -3.82
N GLN A 49 11.92 -4.05 -4.63
CA GLN A 49 13.29 -4.31 -4.19
C GLN A 49 14.09 -3.03 -3.86
N GLU A 50 13.57 -1.84 -4.18
CA GLU A 50 14.27 -0.58 -3.95
C GLU A 50 14.20 -0.15 -2.48
N SER A 51 15.38 0.02 -1.89
CA SER A 51 15.57 0.44 -0.51
C SER A 51 15.04 1.86 -0.24
N ARG A 52 15.17 2.79 -1.19
CA ARG A 52 14.89 4.23 -1.02
C ARG A 52 13.52 4.66 -1.54
N LEU A 53 12.51 3.79 -1.49
CA LEU A 53 11.14 4.19 -1.80
C LEU A 53 10.48 5.00 -0.67
N MET A 54 9.63 5.94 -1.06
CA MET A 54 8.78 6.67 -0.12
C MET A 54 7.91 5.70 0.70
N PRO A 55 7.71 5.94 2.00
CA PRO A 55 6.87 5.09 2.88
C PRO A 55 5.48 4.77 2.31
N LYS A 56 4.78 5.77 1.75
CA LYS A 56 3.46 5.59 1.10
C LYS A 56 3.48 4.61 -0.08
N VAL A 57 4.57 4.59 -0.84
CA VAL A 57 4.72 3.71 -2.00
C VAL A 57 5.02 2.29 -1.54
N LYS A 58 5.82 2.12 -0.48
CA LYS A 58 6.05 0.81 0.17
C LYS A 58 4.75 0.19 0.66
N LEU A 59 3.90 0.98 1.35
CA LEU A 59 2.57 0.53 1.77
C LEU A 59 1.68 0.13 0.60
N ALA A 60 1.67 0.91 -0.48
CA ALA A 60 0.89 0.57 -1.68
C ALA A 60 1.38 -0.74 -2.31
N LEU A 61 2.70 -0.94 -2.44
CA LEU A 61 3.26 -2.18 -2.98
C LEU A 61 2.94 -3.39 -2.08
N LEU A 62 2.99 -3.23 -0.76
CA LEU A 62 2.57 -4.26 0.20
C LEU A 62 1.08 -4.59 0.04
N SER A 63 0.22 -3.59 -0.13
CA SER A 63 -1.23 -3.80 -0.35
C SER A 63 -1.54 -4.53 -1.66
N LEU A 64 -0.64 -4.43 -2.64
CA LEU A 64 -0.71 -5.14 -3.91
C LEU A 64 -0.05 -6.54 -3.84
N GLY A 65 0.47 -6.95 -2.68
CA GLY A 65 1.06 -8.27 -2.45
C GLY A 65 2.55 -8.40 -2.80
N TYR A 66 3.25 -7.30 -3.10
CA TYR A 66 4.68 -7.34 -3.39
C TYR A 66 5.51 -7.44 -2.11
N GLN A 67 6.60 -8.21 -2.16
CA GLN A 67 7.58 -8.28 -1.08
C GLN A 67 8.47 -7.02 -1.10
N VAL A 68 8.51 -6.32 0.03
CA VAL A 68 9.32 -5.11 0.22
C VAL A 68 10.32 -5.37 1.37
N PRO A 69 11.60 -4.98 1.24
CA PRO A 69 12.61 -5.18 2.28
C PRO A 69 12.16 -4.66 3.66
N LEU A 70 12.14 -5.57 4.64
CA LEU A 70 11.56 -5.40 5.99
C LEU A 70 12.22 -4.30 6.83
N GLY A 71 13.44 -3.87 6.48
CA GLY A 71 14.21 -2.85 7.21
C GLY A 71 13.54 -1.48 7.30
N THR A 72 12.49 -1.21 6.52
CA THR A 72 11.77 0.08 6.54
C THR A 72 10.35 0.00 7.13
N VAL A 73 9.87 -1.19 7.50
CA VAL A 73 8.48 -1.35 7.97
C VAL A 73 8.34 -1.04 9.46
N LYS A 74 9.42 -1.16 10.24
CA LYS A 74 9.41 -0.79 11.67
C LYS A 74 9.21 0.73 11.89
N ASP A 75 9.59 1.58 10.92
CA ASP A 75 9.39 3.03 10.97
C ASP A 75 8.06 3.50 10.35
N LEU A 76 7.28 2.56 9.80
CA LEU A 76 6.02 2.81 9.11
C LEU A 76 4.80 2.79 10.05
N HIS A 77 5.01 2.81 11.37
CA HIS A 77 3.93 3.14 12.31
C HIS A 77 3.46 4.55 11.99
N VAL A 78 2.46 4.64 11.11
CA VAL A 78 1.55 5.77 11.03
C VAL A 78 1.18 6.04 12.47
N ASN A 79 1.57 7.20 12.99
CA ASN A 79 1.18 7.67 14.29
C ASN A 79 -0.34 7.70 14.34
N THR A 80 -0.95 6.57 14.68
CA THR A 80 -2.31 6.50 15.18
C THR A 80 -2.22 7.01 16.61
N HIS A 81 -1.86 8.29 16.76
CA HIS A 81 -2.17 9.05 17.96
C HIS A 81 -3.68 9.27 17.94
N THR A 82 -4.44 8.19 18.12
CA THR A 82 -5.75 8.28 18.75
C THR A 82 -5.53 9.00 20.07
N ASN A 83 -6.44 9.90 20.42
CA ASN A 83 -6.40 10.75 21.60
C ASN A 83 -6.21 9.94 22.91
N ARG A 84 -5.00 9.45 23.18
CA ARG A 84 -4.65 8.76 24.41
C ARG A 84 -4.49 9.82 25.47
N ILE A 85 -5.37 9.79 26.46
CA ILE A 85 -5.33 10.64 27.65
C ILE A 85 -3.91 10.57 28.23
N LYS A 86 -3.22 11.71 28.26
CA LYS A 86 -1.83 11.82 28.75
C LYS A 86 -1.78 11.50 30.24
N ARG A 87 -1.28 10.33 30.61
CA ARG A 87 -1.10 9.89 32.01
C ARG A 87 0.24 10.39 32.58
N ARG A 88 0.38 10.35 33.91
CA ARG A 88 1.66 10.60 34.61
C ARG A 88 2.52 9.33 34.59
N CYS A 89 3.84 9.50 34.65
CA CYS A 89 4.78 8.38 34.74
C CYS A 89 4.75 7.82 36.16
N TYR A 90 4.57 6.51 36.32
CA TYR A 90 4.51 5.86 37.64
C TYR A 90 5.87 5.85 38.37
N LEU A 91 6.98 5.93 37.63
CA LEU A 91 8.34 5.95 38.19
C LEU A 91 8.80 7.34 38.63
N CYS A 92 8.15 8.40 38.13
CA CYS A 92 8.57 9.77 38.44
C CYS A 92 7.94 10.24 39.75
N PRO A 93 8.68 10.94 40.62
CA PRO A 93 8.10 11.58 41.78
C PRO A 93 7.03 12.59 41.36
N ALA A 94 5.95 12.69 42.15
CA ALA A 94 4.76 13.47 41.83
C ALA A 94 5.04 14.98 41.85
N LYS A 95 5.69 15.50 40.81
CA LYS A 95 5.80 16.95 40.56
C LYS A 95 4.68 17.37 39.59
N PRO A 96 3.95 18.47 39.88
CA PRO A 96 2.89 18.93 39.00
C PRO A 96 3.42 19.25 37.60
N GLY A 97 2.67 18.84 36.57
CA GLY A 97 2.93 19.22 35.17
C GLY A 97 3.72 18.25 34.30
N ARG A 98 4.39 17.22 34.86
CA ARG A 98 5.16 16.26 34.04
C ARG A 98 4.27 15.13 33.50
N LYS A 99 3.87 15.23 32.23
CA LYS A 99 3.10 14.20 31.49
C LYS A 99 4.03 13.27 30.71
N VAL A 100 3.65 12.00 30.56
CA VAL A 100 4.41 11.01 29.79
C VAL A 100 4.44 11.40 28.31
N ARG A 101 5.63 11.40 27.69
CA ARG A 101 5.81 11.65 26.25
C ARG A 101 6.03 10.38 25.44
N GLN A 102 6.47 9.29 26.07
CA GLN A 102 6.78 8.01 25.45
C GLN A 102 6.28 6.88 26.34
N ILE A 103 5.66 5.88 25.72
CA ILE A 103 5.24 4.64 26.38
C ILE A 103 6.13 3.54 25.80
N CYS A 104 6.68 2.70 26.66
CA CYS A 104 7.45 1.55 26.21
C CYS A 104 6.46 0.48 25.74
N ASP A 105 6.44 0.16 24.45
CA ASP A 105 5.53 -0.87 23.90
C ASP A 105 6.00 -2.30 24.22
N ASN A 106 7.19 -2.47 24.82
CA ASN A 106 7.80 -3.78 25.10
C ASN A 106 7.77 -4.23 26.57
N PHE A 107 7.12 -3.49 27.48
CA PHE A 107 6.87 -3.98 28.83
C PHE A 107 5.46 -3.61 29.27
N GLY A 108 4.58 -4.59 29.19
CA GLY A 108 3.24 -4.53 29.76
C GLY A 108 3.26 -4.63 31.28
N GLN A 109 2.33 -3.88 31.87
CA GLN A 109 1.69 -4.06 33.19
C GLN A 109 2.55 -3.99 34.45
N ASN A 110 2.23 -3.02 35.29
CA ASN A 110 1.58 -3.23 36.58
C ASN A 110 0.71 -2.01 36.92
#